data_AF-A0A4S8KZ49-F1
#
_entry.id   AF-A0A4S8KZ49-F1
#
_cell.length_a   1.000
_cell.length_b   1.000
_cell.length_c   1.000
_cell.angle_alpha   90.00
_cell.angle_beta   90.00
_cell.angle_gamma   90.00
#
_symmetry.space_group_name_H-M   'P 1'
#
loop_
_entity.id
_entity.type
_entity.pdbx_description
1 polymer ?
#
loop_
_entity_poly.entity_id
_entity_poly.type
_entity_poly.pdbx_seq_one_letter_code
_entity_poly.pdbx_strand_id
1 'polypeptide(L)'
;MNYLNYRTDIVGRYKIKIVDWPDKIPFQSPTDMKADDARAIYHLWKSGTTHWERLTSNEHKRHMKAIEEDEAKGIQVRVPRQGRSDKGKKRK
;
A
#
# COMPACT_ATOMS: atom_id res chain seq x y z
N MET A 1 -2.62 8.25 5.33
CA MET A 1 -2.68 6.88 4.78
C MET A 1 -1.51 6.10 5.36
N ASN A 2 -1.69 4.85 5.77
CA ASN A 2 -0.55 4.01 6.18
C ASN A 2 -0.05 3.26 4.94
N TYR A 3 1.19 3.49 4.53
CA TYR A 3 1.77 2.89 3.32
C TYR A 3 1.87 1.36 3.43
N LEU A 4 1.97 0.80 4.64
CA LEU A 4 1.91 -0.65 4.87
C LEU A 4 0.53 -1.23 4.51
N ASN A 5 -0.54 -0.44 4.62
CA ASN A 5 -1.89 -0.87 4.27
C ASN A 5 -2.20 -0.71 2.77
N TYR A 6 -1.23 -0.29 1.95
CA TYR A 6 -1.46 -0.03 0.52
C TYR A 6 -2.11 -1.21 -0.21
N ARG A 7 -1.64 -2.44 0.06
CA ARG A 7 -2.18 -3.66 -0.56
C ARG A 7 -3.67 -3.86 -0.29
N THR A 8 -4.17 -3.44 0.88
CA THR A 8 -5.58 -3.62 1.28
C THR A 8 -6.41 -2.39 0.96
N ASP A 9 -5.99 -1.22 1.46
CA ASP A 9 -6.76 0.03 1.40
C ASP A 9 -6.77 0.66 -0.01
N ILE A 10 -5.76 0.39 -0.85
CA ILE A 10 -5.70 0.89 -2.24
C ILE A 10 -5.96 -0.24 -3.24
N VAL A 11 -5.09 -1.26 -3.25
CA VAL A 11 -5.12 -2.28 -4.30
C VAL A 11 -6.37 -3.17 -4.16
N GLY A 12 -6.63 -3.68 -2.96
CA GLY A 12 -7.82 -4.49 -2.69
C GLY A 12 -9.13 -3.75 -2.88
N ARG A 13 -9.22 -2.51 -2.36
CA ARG A 13 -10.46 -1.72 -2.38
C ARG A 13 -10.77 -1.08 -3.73
N TYR A 14 -9.79 -0.43 -4.36
CA TYR A 14 -10.01 0.34 -5.59
C TYR A 14 -9.58 -0.41 -6.84
N LYS A 15 -8.98 -1.60 -6.71
CA LYS A 15 -8.53 -2.43 -7.84
C LYS A 15 -7.53 -1.68 -8.73
N ILE A 16 -6.69 -0.86 -8.12
CA ILE A 16 -5.66 -0.07 -8.80
C ILE A 16 -4.33 -0.36 -8.11
N LYS A 17 -3.30 -0.65 -8.91
CA LYS A 17 -1.92 -0.87 -8.44
C LYS A 17 -0.96 0.12 -9.10
N ILE A 18 0.17 0.35 -8.46
CA ILE A 18 1.33 1.00 -9.08
C ILE A 18 2.13 -0.12 -9.76
N VAL A 19 2.44 0.10 -11.03
CA VAL A 19 3.27 -0.79 -11.85
C VAL A 19 4.66 -0.19 -11.95
N ASP A 20 5.67 -1.06 -12.01
CA ASP A 20 7.09 -0.68 -12.14
C ASP A 20 7.56 0.31 -11.07
N TRP A 21 7.19 0.06 -9.81
CA TRP A 21 7.84 0.75 -8.69
C TRP A 21 9.29 0.25 -8.56
N PRO A 22 10.27 1.14 -8.38
CA PRO A 22 11.69 0.74 -8.35
C PRO A 22 12.03 -0.11 -7.11
N ASP A 23 12.59 -1.30 -7.32
CA ASP A 23 12.96 -2.25 -6.24
C ASP A 23 13.94 -1.68 -5.21
N LYS A 24 14.79 -0.74 -5.64
CA LYS A 24 15.82 -0.12 -4.78
C LYS A 24 15.24 0.89 -3.80
N ILE A 25 14.00 1.36 -4.02
CA ILE A 25 13.39 2.41 -3.20
C ILE A 25 12.22 1.81 -2.41
N PRO A 26 12.27 1.82 -1.07
CA PRO A 26 11.19 1.28 -0.26
C PRO A 26 9.89 2.04 -0.52
N PHE A 27 8.78 1.31 -0.61
CA PHE A 27 7.46 1.90 -0.73
C PHE A 27 6.99 2.43 0.63
N GLN A 28 7.27 3.71 0.90
CA GLN A 28 7.06 4.35 2.20
C GLN A 28 6.50 5.76 2.07
N SER A 29 6.27 6.42 3.21
CA SER A 29 5.81 7.80 3.25
C SER A 29 6.82 8.74 2.59
N PRO A 30 6.38 9.73 1.78
CA PRO A 30 7.24 10.77 1.24
C PRO A 30 8.00 11.55 2.33
N THR A 31 7.45 11.67 3.54
CA THR A 31 8.13 12.31 4.67
C THR A 31 9.37 11.55 5.12
N ASP A 32 9.36 10.22 5.01
CA ASP A 32 10.45 9.33 5.43
C ASP A 32 11.45 9.06 4.28
N MET A 33 11.18 9.61 3.10
CA MET A 33 11.93 9.38 1.88
C MET A 33 13.07 10.39 1.73
N LYS A 34 14.23 9.93 1.23
CA LYS A 34 15.34 10.83 0.89
C LYS A 34 14.97 11.68 -0.32
N ALA A 35 15.49 12.90 -0.38
CA ALA A 35 15.24 13.81 -1.50
C ALA A 35 15.67 13.24 -2.86
N ASP A 36 16.75 12.45 -2.89
CA ASP A 36 17.23 11.80 -4.12
C ASP A 36 16.27 10.71 -4.60
N ASP A 37 15.77 9.90 -3.68
CA ASP A 37 14.78 8.85 -3.98
C ASP A 37 13.48 9.47 -4.51
N ALA A 38 13.04 10.57 -3.89
CA ALA A 38 11.84 11.30 -4.33
C ALA A 38 12.01 11.87 -5.75
N ARG A 39 13.19 12.41 -6.07
CA ARG A 39 13.51 12.90 -7.43
C ARG A 39 13.55 11.76 -8.44
N ALA A 40 14.18 10.64 -8.11
CA ALA A 40 14.22 9.46 -8.98
C ALA A 40 12.81 8.93 -9.28
N ILE A 41 11.97 8.79 -8.25
CA ILE A 41 10.57 8.40 -8.40
C ILE A 41 9.84 9.40 -9.30
N TYR A 42 9.98 10.70 -9.06
CA TYR A 42 9.36 11.73 -9.91
C TYR A 42 9.71 11.56 -11.40
N HIS A 43 10.98 11.28 -11.70
CA HIS A 43 11.40 11.04 -13.09
C HIS A 43 10.76 9.79 -13.69
N LEU A 44 10.62 8.71 -12.93
CA LEU A 44 9.96 7.47 -13.38
C LEU A 44 8.45 7.65 -13.63
N TRP A 45 7.79 8.45 -12.80
CA TRP A 45 6.39 8.83 -13.05
C TRP A 45 6.28 9.72 -14.28
N LYS A 46 7.21 10.66 -14.46
CA LYS A 46 7.22 11.56 -15.61
C LYS A 46 7.52 10.83 -16.93
N SER A 47 8.36 9.80 -16.92
CA SER A 47 8.63 8.96 -18.09
C SER A 47 7.49 8.00 -18.42
N GLY A 48 6.53 7.82 -17.50
CA GLY A 48 5.45 6.84 -17.62
C GLY A 48 5.89 5.40 -17.31
N THR A 49 7.14 5.21 -16.87
CA THR A 49 7.63 3.89 -16.44
C THR A 49 6.84 3.44 -15.23
N THR A 50 6.86 4.24 -14.16
CA THR A 50 5.99 4.01 -13.00
C THR A 50 4.64 4.65 -13.25
N HIS A 51 3.57 3.87 -13.19
CA HIS A 51 2.23 4.37 -13.47
C HIS A 51 1.16 3.62 -12.69
N TRP A 52 -0.05 4.19 -12.66
CA TRP A 52 -1.23 3.53 -12.10
C TRP A 52 -1.89 2.65 -13.14
N GLU A 53 -2.18 1.41 -12.78
CA GLU A 53 -2.89 0.47 -13.62
C GLU A 53 -4.10 -0.12 -12.88
N ARG A 54 -5.22 -0.26 -13.61
CA ARG A 54 -6.38 -0.99 -13.11
C ARG A 54 -6.13 -2.49 -13.21
N LEU A 55 -6.36 -3.18 -12.11
CA LEU A 55 -6.34 -4.63 -12.07
C LEU A 55 -7.53 -5.20 -12.86
N THR A 56 -7.24 -6.18 -13.71
CA THR A 56 -8.27 -7.05 -14.26
C THR A 56 -8.92 -7.87 -13.15
N SER A 57 -10.10 -8.46 -13.42
CA SER A 57 -10.78 -9.30 -12.42
C SER A 57 -9.92 -10.49 -11.97
N ASN A 58 -9.07 -11.03 -12.84
CA ASN A 58 -8.22 -12.17 -12.52
C ASN A 58 -7.03 -11.74 -11.64
N GLU A 59 -6.39 -10.62 -11.97
CA GLU A 59 -5.30 -10.10 -11.14
C GLU A 59 -5.80 -9.65 -9.77
N HIS A 60 -6.99 -9.04 -9.69
CA HIS A 60 -7.60 -8.68 -8.40
C HIS A 60 -7.88 -9.91 -7.53
N LYS A 61 -8.44 -10.98 -8.10
CA LYS A 61 -8.64 -12.25 -7.39
C LYS A 61 -7.32 -12.84 -6.89
N ARG A 62 -6.28 -12.85 -7.72
CA ARG A 62 -4.94 -13.31 -7.32
C ARG A 62 -4.36 -12.47 -6.20
N HIS A 63 -4.52 -11.15 -6.27
CA HIS A 63 -4.04 -10.21 -5.25
C HIS A 63 -4.74 -10.43 -3.90
N MET A 64 -6.06 -10.61 -3.90
CA MET A 64 -6.82 -10.91 -2.68
C MET A 64 -6.42 -12.27 -2.08
N LYS A 65 -6.24 -13.29 -2.92
CA LYS A 65 -5.74 -14.59 -2.46
C LYS A 65 -4.35 -14.49 -1.85
N ALA A 66 -3.45 -13.71 -2.44
CA ALA A 66 -2.12 -13.48 -1.86
C ALA A 66 -2.18 -12.76 -0.51
N ILE A 67 -3.12 -11.83 -0.33
CA ILE A 67 -3.39 -11.20 0.98
C ILE A 67 -3.85 -12.25 1.99
N GLU A 68 -4.81 -13.10 1.64
CA GLU A 68 -5.32 -14.17 2.52
C GLU A 68 -4.23 -15.18 2.90
N GLU A 69 -3.38 -15.57 1.95
CA GLU A 69 -2.23 -16.45 2.19
C GLU A 69 -1.20 -15.82 3.14
N ASP A 70 -0.94 -14.52 2.99
CA ASP A 70 -0.03 -13.78 3.87
C ASP A 70 -0.62 -13.64 5.28
N GLU A 71 -1.91 -13.37 5.41
CA GLU A 71 -2.62 -13.36 6.69
C GLU A 71 -2.56 -14.75 7.36
N ALA A 72 -2.75 -15.82 6.60
CA ALA A 72 -2.65 -17.20 7.10
C ALA A 72 -1.22 -17.56 7.56
N LYS A 73 -0.19 -16.97 6.94
CA LYS A 73 1.21 -17.09 7.36
C LYS A 73 1.57 -16.18 8.55
N GLY A 74 0.63 -15.36 9.02
CA GLY A 74 0.86 -14.39 10.10
C GLY A 74 1.66 -13.16 9.68
N ILE A 75 1.82 -12.91 8.37
CA ILE A 75 2.42 -11.68 7.87
C ILE A 75 1.43 -10.54 8.09
N GLN A 76 1.89 -9.42 8.63
CA GLN A 76 1.01 -8.29 8.91
C GLN A 76 0.59 -7.59 7.61
N VAL A 77 -0.64 -7.88 7.14
CA VAL A 77 -1.20 -7.30 5.91
C VAL A 77 -1.94 -5.98 6.16
N ARG A 78 -2.30 -5.70 7.41
CA ARG A 78 -2.95 -4.45 7.81
C ARG A 78 -2.52 -4.01 9.20
N VAL A 79 -2.18 -2.74 9.31
CA VAL A 79 -1.98 -2.02 10.56
C VAL A 79 -3.26 -1.26 10.91
N PRO A 80 -3.97 -1.62 12.00
CA PRO A 80 -5.15 -0.88 12.44
C PRO A 80 -4.77 0.53 12.89
N ARG A 81 -5.72 1.47 12.78
CA ARG A 81 -5.51 2.83 13.28
C ARG A 81 -5.37 2.80 14.81
N GLN A 82 -4.40 3.55 15.34
CA GLN A 82 -4.23 3.71 16.78
C GLN A 82 -5.53 4.20 17.42
N GLY A 83 -5.94 3.55 18.51
CA GLY A 83 -7.08 3.98 19.31
C GLY A 83 -6.82 5.34 19.91
N ARG A 84 -7.84 6.22 19.89
CA ARG A 84 -7.70 7.53 20.52
C ARG A 84 -7.63 7.40 22.04
N SER A 85 -6.79 8.21 22.68
CA SER A 85 -6.58 8.20 24.13
C SER A 85 -7.81 8.66 24.92
N ASP A 86 -8.65 9.50 24.31
CA ASP A 86 -9.90 10.02 24.86
C ASP A 86 -11.10 9.07 24.69
N LYS A 87 -10.89 7.85 24.17
CA LYS A 87 -11.98 6.90 23.92
C LYS A 87 -12.64 6.50 25.24
N GLY A 88 -13.81 7.08 25.49
CA GLY A 88 -14.64 6.77 26.65
C GLY A 88 -14.93 5.28 26.80
N LYS A 89 -15.02 4.81 28.03
CA LYS A 89 -15.44 3.44 28.33
C LYS A 89 -16.92 3.26 27.96
N LYS A 90 -17.30 2.09 27.46
CA LYS A 90 -18.72 1.76 27.27
C LYS A 90 -19.43 1.88 28.63
N ARG A 91 -20.51 2.67 28.69
CA ARG A 91 -21.38 2.71 29.87
C ARG A 91 -22.00 1.33 30.05
N LYS A 92 -21.97 0.83 31.28
CA LYS A 92 -22.53 -0.45 31.70
C LYS A 92 -24.04 -0.34 31.84
#